data_AF-A0AA86MIK4-F1
#
_entry.id   AF-A0AA86MIK4-F1
#
_cell.length_a   1.000
_cell.length_b   1.000
_cell.length_c   1.000
_cell.angle_alpha   90.00
_cell.angle_beta   90.00
_cell.angle_gamma   90.00
#
_symmetry.space_group_name_H-M   'P 1'
#
loop_
_entity.id
_entity.type
_entity.pdbx_description
1 polymer ?
#
loop_
_entity_poly.entity_id
_entity_poly.type
_entity_poly.pdbx_seq_one_letter_code
_entity_poly.pdbx_strand_id
1 'polypeptide(L)'
;MEEKIGNVTLNYDYYSGEDLYSEGDEAENKVLEIVKNTDDYTDEILRSNHWIIIYQLLKQRENIVEPMEINKDDEVLEIGAGMGALTGAIAKRCKCIDCIDLSKRRSMVNAYRNKQYNNIEIIVGNFQDIKIEKNMILLH
;
A
#
# COMPACT_ATOMS: atom_id res chain seq x y z
N MET A 1 -11.53 -14.08 -2.63
CA MET A 1 -12.55 -13.25 -1.96
C MET A 1 -12.10 -11.81 -2.04
N GLU A 2 -12.99 -10.88 -2.35
CA GLU A 2 -12.66 -9.45 -2.45
C GLU A 2 -13.29 -8.65 -1.30
N GLU A 3 -12.58 -7.62 -0.84
CA GLU A 3 -13.04 -6.61 0.12
C GLU A 3 -12.77 -5.21 -0.44
N LYS A 4 -13.64 -4.24 -0.13
CA LYS A 4 -13.47 -2.87 -0.60
C LYS A 4 -13.36 -1.89 0.57
N ILE A 5 -12.31 -1.07 0.55
CA ILE A 5 -12.10 0.01 1.52
C ILE A 5 -12.08 1.34 0.75
N GLY A 6 -13.16 2.10 0.90
CA GLY A 6 -13.43 3.25 0.03
C GLY A 6 -13.50 2.81 -1.43
N ASN A 7 -12.58 3.31 -2.25
CA ASN A 7 -12.47 3.00 -3.66
C ASN A 7 -11.44 1.90 -3.98
N VAL A 8 -10.63 1.48 -3.00
CA VAL A 8 -9.55 0.49 -3.17
C VAL A 8 -10.09 -0.92 -3.01
N THR A 9 -9.71 -1.83 -3.91
CA THR A 9 -10.05 -3.26 -3.84
C THR A 9 -8.91 -4.04 -3.20
N LEU A 10 -9.24 -4.91 -2.24
CA LEU A 10 -8.37 -5.92 -1.65
C LEU A 10 -8.79 -7.29 -2.16
N ASN A 11 -7.89 -7.97 -2.86
CA ASN A 11 -8.08 -9.30 -3.41
C ASN A 11 -7.34 -10.34 -2.56
N TYR A 12 -8.08 -11.28 -1.97
CA TYR A 12 -7.55 -12.34 -1.11
C TYR A 12 -7.52 -13.72 -1.77
N ASP A 13 -7.65 -13.82 -3.10
CA ASP A 13 -7.63 -15.12 -3.81
C ASP A 13 -6.33 -15.91 -3.60
N TYR A 14 -5.23 -15.20 -3.30
CA TYR A 14 -3.90 -15.77 -3.08
C TYR A 14 -3.44 -15.69 -1.62
N TYR A 15 -4.33 -15.29 -0.70
CA TYR A 15 -3.98 -15.15 0.71
C TYR A 15 -4.07 -16.49 1.42
N SER A 16 -2.97 -16.95 2.03
CA SER A 16 -2.89 -18.22 2.75
C SER A 16 -3.70 -18.25 4.05
N GLY A 17 -4.14 -17.08 4.54
CA GLY A 17 -4.73 -16.92 5.87
C GLY A 17 -3.76 -16.37 6.91
N GLU A 18 -2.46 -16.36 6.63
CA GLU A 18 -1.40 -15.91 7.54
C GLU A 18 -0.63 -14.71 6.96
N ASP A 19 -0.31 -13.74 7.82
CA ASP A 19 0.56 -12.62 7.47
C ASP A 19 2.01 -13.10 7.47
N LEU A 20 2.61 -13.23 6.27
CA LEU A 20 3.96 -13.81 6.11
C LEU A 20 5.09 -12.78 6.26
N TYR A 21 4.78 -11.51 6.53
CA TYR A 21 5.74 -10.45 6.79
C TYR A 21 5.22 -9.44 7.82
N SER A 22 6.07 -9.03 8.77
CA SER A 22 5.77 -7.96 9.72
C SER A 22 7.03 -7.23 10.16
N GLU A 23 6.91 -5.91 10.35
CA GLU A 23 7.95 -5.07 10.96
C GLU A 23 7.71 -4.82 12.47
N GLY A 24 6.67 -5.42 13.05
CA GLY A 24 6.35 -5.33 14.47
C GLY A 24 4.86 -5.08 14.73
N ASP A 25 4.17 -6.11 15.25
CA ASP A 25 2.71 -6.12 15.39
C ASP A 25 2.11 -4.88 16.06
N GLU A 26 2.68 -4.43 17.17
CA GLU A 26 2.18 -3.26 17.90
C GLU A 26 2.22 -1.99 17.03
N ALA A 27 3.35 -1.77 16.36
CA ALA A 27 3.54 -0.60 15.51
C ALA A 27 2.62 -0.65 14.28
N GLU A 28 2.52 -1.80 13.61
CA GLU A 28 1.65 -1.95 12.43
C GLU A 28 0.16 -1.78 12.78
N ASN A 29 -0.27 -2.32 13.92
CA ASN A 29 -1.64 -2.11 14.41
C ASN A 29 -1.89 -0.63 14.75
N LYS A 30 -0.90 0.06 15.33
CA LYS A 30 -1.04 1.49 15.63
C LYS A 30 -1.11 2.33 14.36
N VAL A 31 -0.30 2.02 13.34
CA VAL A 31 -0.39 2.68 12.04
C VAL A 31 -1.77 2.43 11.41
N LEU A 32 -2.28 1.21 11.45
CA LEU A 32 -3.63 0.88 10.95
C LEU A 32 -4.72 1.68 11.66
N GLU A 33 -4.63 1.85 12.97
CA GLU A 33 -5.55 2.69 13.74
C GLU A 33 -5.49 4.16 13.27
N ILE A 34 -4.29 4.70 13.11
CA ILE A 34 -4.09 6.10 12.70
C ILE A 34 -4.68 6.37 11.31
N VAL A 35 -4.36 5.55 10.30
CA VAL A 35 -4.83 5.76 8.92
C VAL A 35 -6.35 5.59 8.75
N LYS A 36 -7.01 4.89 9.68
CA LYS A 36 -8.47 4.79 9.72
C LYS A 36 -9.13 6.08 10.19
N ASN A 37 -8.46 6.86 11.04
CA ASN A 37 -9.05 7.98 11.76
C ASN A 37 -8.69 9.36 11.18
N THR A 38 -7.58 9.48 10.47
CA THR A 38 -7.12 10.74 9.87
C THR A 38 -6.35 10.49 8.57
N ASP A 39 -6.30 11.49 7.70
CA ASP A 39 -5.45 11.51 6.50
C ASP A 39 -4.24 12.47 6.67
N ASP A 40 -4.18 13.21 7.79
CA ASP A 40 -3.03 14.01 8.22
C ASP A 40 -2.41 13.38 9.48
N TYR A 41 -1.16 12.95 9.34
CA TYR A 41 -0.42 12.23 10.37
C TYR A 41 0.55 13.12 11.16
N THR A 42 0.58 14.43 10.90
CA THR A 42 1.58 15.35 11.47
C THR A 42 1.61 15.28 12.99
N ASP A 43 0.44 15.37 13.63
CA ASP A 43 0.31 15.30 15.09
C ASP A 43 0.74 13.95 15.66
N GLU A 44 0.36 12.84 15.01
CA GLU A 44 0.72 11.49 15.42
C GLU A 44 2.23 11.25 15.32
N ILE A 45 2.86 11.76 14.26
CA ILE A 45 4.32 11.69 14.07
C ILE A 45 5.04 12.48 15.15
N LEU A 46 4.60 13.72 15.43
CA LEU A 46 5.26 14.58 16.42
C LEU A 46 5.15 14.05 17.86
N ARG A 47 4.08 13.30 18.17
CA ARG A 47 3.87 12.70 19.49
C ARG A 47 4.50 11.31 19.64
N SER A 48 4.77 10.62 18.53
CA SER A 48 5.35 9.27 18.54
C SER A 48 6.83 9.30 18.86
N ASN A 49 7.29 8.36 19.68
CA ASN A 49 8.71 8.04 19.90
C ASN A 49 9.11 6.71 19.23
N HIS A 50 8.19 6.07 18.49
CA HIS A 50 8.40 4.77 17.88
C HIS A 50 8.80 4.91 16.42
N TRP A 51 10.04 4.54 16.09
CA TRP A 51 10.62 4.70 14.76
C TRP A 51 9.75 4.16 13.62
N ILE A 52 9.22 2.93 13.76
CA ILE A 52 8.41 2.30 12.69
C ILE A 52 7.12 3.10 12.41
N ILE A 53 6.46 3.62 13.45
CA ILE A 53 5.25 4.43 13.29
C ILE A 53 5.58 5.71 12.53
N ILE A 54 6.62 6.43 12.96
CA ILE A 54 7.10 7.65 12.32
C ILE A 54 7.43 7.35 10.85
N TYR A 55 8.29 6.36 10.62
CA TYR A 55 8.78 6.00 9.29
C TYR A 55 7.66 5.63 8.31
N GLN A 56 6.65 4.89 8.77
CA GLN A 56 5.54 4.48 7.92
C GLN A 56 4.56 5.63 7.62
N LEU A 57 4.46 6.64 8.48
CA LEU A 57 3.57 7.79 8.32
C LEU A 57 4.21 9.00 7.61
N LEU A 58 5.54 9.04 7.49
CA LEU A 58 6.24 10.16 6.83
C LEU A 58 5.87 10.27 5.34
N LYS A 59 5.16 11.35 5.00
CA LYS A 59 4.72 11.64 3.62
C LYS A 59 5.89 11.89 2.65
N GLN A 60 7.03 12.34 3.16
CA GLN A 60 8.24 12.60 2.38
C GLN A 60 8.75 11.36 1.64
N ARG A 61 8.32 10.16 2.04
CA ARG A 61 8.64 8.92 1.33
C ARG A 61 8.06 8.90 -0.09
N GLU A 62 6.98 9.63 -0.36
CA GLU A 62 6.41 9.79 -1.70
C GLU A 62 7.42 10.40 -2.69
N ASN A 63 8.43 11.14 -2.21
CA ASN A 63 9.43 11.79 -3.07
C ASN A 63 10.27 10.80 -3.89
N ILE A 64 10.33 9.52 -3.48
CA ILE A 64 11.02 8.46 -4.23
C ILE A 64 10.39 8.26 -5.61
N VAL A 65 9.11 8.62 -5.78
CA VAL A 65 8.38 8.48 -7.05
C VAL A 65 8.70 9.63 -8.02
N GLU A 66 9.21 10.77 -7.55
CA GLU A 66 9.47 11.95 -8.41
C GLU A 66 10.36 11.68 -9.65
N PRO A 67 11.47 10.95 -9.57
CA PRO A 67 12.30 10.67 -10.74
C PRO A 67 11.77 9.55 -11.65
N MET A 68 10.66 8.89 -11.30
CA MET A 68 10.13 7.76 -12.08
C MET A 68 9.38 8.27 -13.32
N GLU A 69 9.67 7.68 -14.48
CA GLU A 69 9.01 8.00 -15.75
C GLU A 69 7.65 7.27 -15.86
N ILE A 70 6.69 7.67 -15.01
CA ILE A 70 5.33 7.10 -14.97
C ILE A 70 4.32 8.14 -15.50
N ASN A 71 3.54 7.73 -16.49
CA ASN A 71 2.59 8.55 -17.21
C ASN A 71 1.17 8.02 -17.10
N LYS A 72 0.20 8.84 -17.51
CA LYS A 72 -1.24 8.60 -17.32
C LYS A 72 -1.81 7.39 -18.05
N ASP A 73 -1.09 6.88 -19.04
CA ASP A 73 -1.48 5.70 -19.81
C ASP A 73 -0.87 4.40 -19.27
N ASP A 74 0.06 4.49 -18.31
CA ASP A 74 0.79 3.33 -17.80
C ASP A 74 -0.05 2.52 -16.82
N GLU A 75 0.08 1.20 -16.89
CA GLU A 75 -0.39 0.26 -15.88
C GLU A 75 0.83 -0.18 -15.06
N VAL A 76 0.76 -0.05 -13.74
CA VAL A 76 1.92 -0.24 -12.85
C VAL A 76 1.71 -1.41 -11.91
N LEU A 77 2.75 -2.21 -11.70
CA LEU A 77 2.78 -3.28 -10.70
C LEU A 77 3.77 -2.92 -9.59
N GLU A 78 3.28 -2.78 -8.35
CA GLU A 78 4.08 -2.54 -7.16
C GLU A 78 4.20 -3.84 -6.33
N ILE A 79 5.37 -4.48 -6.35
CA ILE A 79 5.65 -5.67 -5.54
C ILE A 79 6.24 -5.23 -4.21
N GLY A 80 5.70 -5.74 -3.09
CA GLY A 80 6.12 -5.33 -1.76
C GLY A 80 5.55 -3.96 -1.38
N ALA A 81 4.32 -3.66 -1.81
CA ALA A 81 3.67 -2.37 -1.60
C ALA A 81 3.51 -1.98 -0.12
N GLY A 82 3.56 -2.96 0.79
CA GLY A 82 3.53 -2.75 2.23
C GLY A 82 2.32 -1.92 2.66
N MET A 83 2.60 -0.91 3.47
CA MET A 83 1.59 0.00 4.01
C MET A 83 1.21 1.14 3.05
N GLY A 84 1.62 1.06 1.78
CA GLY A 84 1.21 2.00 0.73
C GLY A 84 1.90 3.36 0.77
N ALA A 85 3.16 3.41 1.21
CA ALA A 85 3.93 4.65 1.29
C ALA A 85 4.16 5.28 -0.09
N LEU A 86 4.28 4.48 -1.15
CA LEU A 86 4.49 4.94 -2.53
C LEU A 86 3.22 4.82 -3.38
N THR A 87 2.40 3.79 -3.12
CA THR A 87 1.16 3.48 -3.85
C THR A 87 0.33 4.70 -4.21
N GLY A 88 0.03 5.59 -3.25
CA GLY A 88 -0.79 6.79 -3.52
C GLY A 88 -0.11 7.81 -4.45
N ALA A 89 1.22 7.94 -4.36
CA ALA A 89 2.00 8.82 -5.24
C ALA A 89 2.12 8.26 -6.66
N ILE A 90 2.14 6.94 -6.81
CA ILE A 90 2.12 6.24 -8.10
C ILE A 90 0.71 6.30 -8.72
N ALA A 91 -0.34 6.03 -7.94
CA ALA A 91 -1.74 6.08 -8.38
C ALA A 91 -2.14 7.43 -8.97
N LYS A 92 -1.56 8.53 -8.44
CA LYS A 92 -1.72 9.89 -8.99
C LYS A 92 -1.13 10.06 -10.40
N ARG A 93 -0.22 9.21 -10.85
CA ARG A 93 0.55 9.38 -12.10
C ARG A 93 0.16 8.39 -13.19
N CYS A 94 -0.27 7.18 -12.82
CA CYS A 94 -0.61 6.10 -13.75
C CYS A 94 -2.11 6.01 -14.10
N LYS A 95 -2.43 5.12 -15.05
CA LYS A 95 -3.80 4.68 -15.37
C LYS A 95 -4.37 3.82 -14.25
N CYS A 96 -3.66 2.76 -13.88
CA CYS A 96 -3.98 1.92 -12.73
C CYS A 96 -2.72 1.31 -12.12
N ILE A 97 -2.82 0.92 -10.85
CA ILE A 97 -1.78 0.23 -10.12
C ILE A 97 -2.33 -1.03 -9.46
N ASP A 98 -1.67 -2.15 -9.72
CA ASP A 98 -1.87 -3.40 -9.00
C ASP A 98 -0.73 -3.52 -7.98
N CYS A 99 -1.07 -3.79 -6.73
CA CYS A 99 -0.13 -3.92 -5.63
C CYS A 99 -0.10 -5.37 -5.16
N ILE A 100 1.08 -5.89 -4.81
CA ILE A 100 1.23 -7.21 -4.19
C ILE A 100 1.89 -7.05 -2.83
N ASP A 101 1.31 -7.63 -1.79
CA ASP A 101 1.95 -7.74 -0.47
C ASP A 101 1.60 -9.06 0.23
N LEU A 102 2.52 -9.53 1.07
CA LEU A 102 2.42 -10.79 1.81
C LEU A 102 1.57 -10.69 3.08
N SER A 103 1.26 -9.48 3.55
CA SER A 103 0.51 -9.24 4.80
C SER A 103 -0.81 -8.54 4.51
N LYS A 104 -1.90 -9.20 4.92
CA LYS A 104 -3.24 -8.60 4.94
C LYS A 104 -3.25 -7.33 5.79
N ARG A 105 -2.60 -7.32 6.97
CA ARG A 105 -2.58 -6.12 7.83
C ARG A 105 -1.94 -4.93 7.12
N ARG A 106 -0.79 -5.12 6.48
CA ARG A 106 -0.10 -4.06 5.72
C ARG A 106 -0.94 -3.61 4.52
N SER A 107 -1.53 -4.55 3.79
CA SER A 107 -2.46 -4.25 2.69
C SER A 107 -3.68 -3.45 3.15
N MET A 108 -4.24 -3.73 4.34
CA MET A 108 -5.32 -2.91 4.90
C MET A 108 -4.86 -1.48 5.20
N VAL A 109 -3.64 -1.29 5.75
CA VAL A 109 -3.08 0.05 5.97
C VAL A 109 -3.00 0.81 4.64
N ASN A 110 -2.49 0.15 3.59
CA ASN A 110 -2.42 0.73 2.26
C ASN A 110 -3.81 1.14 1.74
N ALA A 111 -4.78 0.23 1.82
CA ALA A 111 -6.14 0.49 1.38
C ALA A 111 -6.80 1.66 2.12
N TYR A 112 -6.66 1.76 3.45
CA TYR A 112 -7.21 2.89 4.21
C TYR A 112 -6.50 4.22 3.90
N ARG A 113 -5.17 4.21 3.78
CA ARG A 113 -4.36 5.39 3.42
C ARG A 113 -4.74 5.95 2.04
N ASN A 114 -5.05 5.06 1.10
CA ASN A 114 -5.26 5.38 -0.30
C ASN A 114 -6.74 5.23 -0.74
N LYS A 115 -7.67 5.13 0.21
CA LYS A 115 -9.10 4.83 0.03
C LYS A 115 -9.84 5.74 -0.96
N GLN A 116 -9.29 6.91 -1.26
CA GLN A 116 -9.85 7.89 -2.20
C GLN A 116 -9.62 7.53 -3.67
N TYR A 117 -8.55 6.79 -4.00
CA TYR A 117 -8.20 6.48 -5.39
C TYR A 117 -9.03 5.31 -5.92
N ASN A 118 -9.48 5.43 -7.16
CA ASN A 118 -10.34 4.46 -7.84
C ASN A 118 -9.60 3.55 -8.82
N ASN A 119 -8.27 3.59 -8.79
CA ASN A 119 -7.40 2.88 -9.72
C ASN A 119 -6.35 2.01 -9.02
N ILE A 120 -6.67 1.53 -7.81
CA ILE A 120 -5.78 0.69 -7.00
C ILE A 120 -6.47 -0.66 -6.73
N GLU A 121 -5.79 -1.74 -7.07
CA GLU A 121 -6.08 -3.10 -6.59
C GLU A 121 -4.89 -3.60 -5.76
N ILE A 122 -5.16 -4.22 -4.62
CA ILE A 122 -4.14 -4.82 -3.75
C ILE A 122 -4.41 -6.32 -3.64
N ILE A 123 -3.51 -7.12 -4.18
CA ILE A 123 -3.54 -8.58 -4.14
C ILE A 123 -2.70 -9.04 -2.95
N VAL A 124 -3.35 -9.71 -2.00
CA VAL A 124 -2.67 -10.24 -0.81
C VAL A 124 -2.25 -11.67 -1.08
N GLY A 125 -0.94 -11.92 -1.06
CA GLY A 125 -0.37 -13.22 -1.38
C GLY A 125 1.09 -13.12 -1.79
N ASN A 126 1.67 -14.28 -2.09
CA ASN A 126 3.05 -14.36 -2.58
C ASN A 126 3.09 -14.07 -4.08
N PHE A 127 3.96 -13.15 -4.49
CA PHE A 127 4.10 -12.77 -5.90
C PHE A 127 4.43 -13.97 -6.81
N GLN A 128 5.10 -15.01 -6.26
CA GLN A 128 5.47 -16.21 -7.02
C GLN A 128 4.26 -17.07 -7.40
N ASP A 129 3.16 -16.95 -6.65
CA ASP A 129 1.93 -17.72 -6.86
C ASP A 129 0.92 -16.95 -7.73
N ILE A 130 1.12 -15.63 -7.89
CA ILE A 130 0.22 -14.75 -8.61
C ILE A 130 0.58 -14.73 -10.09
N LYS A 131 -0.41 -15.04 -10.94
CA LYS A 131 -0.26 -14.93 -12.39
C LYS A 131 -0.44 -13.48 -12.83
N ILE A 132 0.65 -12.85 -13.25
CA ILE A 132 0.64 -11.51 -13.82
C ILE A 132 0.49 -11.64 -15.34
N GLU A 133 -0.71 -11.32 -15.85
CA GLU A 133 -1.03 -11.44 -17.28
C GLU A 133 -0.95 -10.10 -18.03
N LYS A 134 -0.85 -8.97 -17.31
CA LYS A 134 -0.79 -7.61 -17.86
C LYS A 134 0.67 -7.20 -18.15
N ASN A 135 0.87 -6.43 -19.22
CA ASN A 135 2.15 -5.77 -19.49
C ASN A 135 2.26 -4.48 -18.67
N MET A 136 2.81 -4.58 -17.46
CA MET A 136 2.88 -3.48 -16.50
C MET A 136 4.31 -3.01 -16.27
N ILE A 137 4.48 -1.74 -15.91
CA ILE A 137 5.75 -1.22 -15.39
C ILE A 137 5.97 -1.81 -14.00
N LEU A 138 7.05 -2.56 -13.81
CA LEU A 138 7.39 -3.20 -12.54
C LEU A 138 8.16 -2.25 -11.62
N LEU A 139 7.68 -2.08 -10.39
CA LEU A 139 8.35 -1.39 -9.29
C LEU A 139 8.52 -2.36 -8.10
N HIS A 140 9.72 -2.41 -7.54
CA HIS A 140 10.12 -3.19 -6.36
C HIS A 140 11.17 -2.42 -5.55
#